data_AF-A0A8T3UCT9-F1
#
_entry.id   AF-A0A8T3UCT9-F1
#
_cell.length_a   1.000
_cell.length_b   1.000
_cell.length_c   1.000
_cell.angle_alpha   90.00
_cell.angle_beta   90.00
_cell.angle_gamma   90.00
#
_symmetry.space_group_name_H-M   'P 1'
#
loop_
_entity.id
_entity.type
_entity.pdbx_description
1 polymer ?
#
loop_
_entity_poly.entity_id
_entity_poly.type
_entity_poly.pdbx_seq_one_letter_code
_entity_poly.pdbx_strand_id
1 'polypeptide(L)'
;MKSKIIQEFKGTINEIEISDRDLFYDCEYILEELESQFSIDLPTSFIDDFIKAYTSIFYDLESEYLYEFRSHMSSSSWDIDLKDITRLHFDIGSYYDTDAQFSEMNKNIRNWKNTYAKYPINLLKKK
;
A
#
# COMPACT_ATOMS: atom_id res chain seq x y z
N MET A 1 -20.21 -25.79 17.86
CA MET A 1 -18.85 -25.39 18.30
C MET A 1 -18.98 -24.15 19.16
N LYS A 2 -18.37 -24.09 20.36
CA LYS A 2 -18.30 -22.86 21.15
C LYS A 2 -16.96 -22.18 20.85
N SER A 3 -16.98 -21.13 20.05
CA SER A 3 -15.81 -20.32 19.74
C SER A 3 -15.95 -18.93 20.38
N LYS A 4 -14.82 -18.34 20.73
CA LYS A 4 -14.68 -16.99 21.33
C LYS A 4 -13.37 -16.40 20.83
N ILE A 5 -13.41 -15.17 20.34
CA ILE A 5 -12.19 -14.37 20.09
C ILE A 5 -11.62 -13.99 21.47
N ILE A 6 -10.33 -14.26 21.68
CA ILE A 6 -9.65 -13.95 22.97
C ILE A 6 -8.75 -12.72 22.87
N GLN A 7 -8.32 -12.36 21.66
CA GLN A 7 -7.51 -11.20 21.35
C GLN A 7 -7.73 -10.83 19.89
N GLU A 8 -7.99 -9.55 19.62
CA GLU A 8 -8.09 -9.01 18.27
C GLU A 8 -6.71 -8.66 17.73
N PHE A 9 -6.54 -8.76 16.42
CA PHE A 9 -5.30 -8.39 15.75
C PHE A 9 -5.11 -6.86 15.82
N LYS A 10 -3.87 -6.44 16.06
CA LYS A 10 -3.41 -5.05 15.96
C LYS A 10 -1.96 -5.07 15.53
N GLY A 11 -1.65 -4.45 14.40
CA GLY A 11 -0.29 -4.28 13.88
C GLY A 11 -0.01 -2.81 13.55
N THR A 12 1.25 -2.50 13.33
CA THR A 12 1.66 -1.17 12.86
C THR A 12 2.67 -1.29 11.73
N ILE A 13 2.44 -0.56 10.63
CA ILE A 13 3.44 -0.37 9.58
C ILE A 13 3.90 1.08 9.66
N ASN A 14 5.17 1.30 10.03
CA ASN A 14 5.73 2.64 10.22
C ASN A 14 4.85 3.57 11.08
N GLU A 15 4.45 3.09 12.27
CA GLU A 15 3.55 3.76 13.24
C GLU A 15 2.08 3.91 12.83
N ILE A 16 1.69 3.47 11.63
CA ILE A 16 0.28 3.47 11.18
C ILE A 16 -0.41 2.20 11.67
N GLU A 17 -1.39 2.33 12.56
CA GLU A 17 -2.14 1.20 13.12
C GLU A 17 -3.07 0.57 12.08
N ILE A 18 -3.02 -0.76 11.94
CA ILE A 18 -3.92 -1.56 11.12
C ILE A 18 -4.48 -2.69 11.99
N SER A 19 -5.81 -2.78 12.09
CA SER A 19 -6.51 -3.78 12.91
C SER A 19 -7.02 -4.98 12.12
N ASP A 20 -7.06 -4.89 10.78
CA ASP A 20 -7.41 -6.00 9.91
C ASP A 20 -6.14 -6.77 9.54
N ARG A 21 -6.16 -8.07 9.83
CA ARG A 21 -4.99 -8.94 9.70
C ARG A 21 -4.61 -9.17 8.24
N ASP A 22 -5.59 -9.35 7.37
CA ASP A 22 -5.32 -9.64 5.96
C ASP A 22 -4.81 -8.39 5.27
N LEU A 23 -5.43 -7.24 5.54
CA LEU A 23 -4.96 -5.93 5.09
C LEU A 23 -3.52 -5.63 5.56
N PHE A 24 -3.20 -5.94 6.82
CA PHE A 24 -1.86 -5.73 7.37
C PHE A 24 -0.80 -6.51 6.58
N TYR A 25 -0.99 -7.82 6.41
CA TYR A 25 0.01 -8.65 5.72
C TYR A 25 0.09 -8.35 4.22
N ASP A 26 -1.04 -8.00 3.59
CA ASP A 26 -1.04 -7.59 2.19
C ASP A 26 -0.23 -6.29 2.00
N CYS A 27 -0.43 -5.30 2.88
CA CYS A 27 0.31 -4.04 2.80
C CYS A 27 1.79 -4.22 3.14
N GLU A 28 2.10 -4.97 4.21
CA GLU A 28 3.47 -5.27 4.63
C GLU A 28 4.27 -5.90 3.47
N TYR A 29 3.71 -6.96 2.87
CA TYR A 29 4.36 -7.67 1.77
C TYR A 29 4.69 -6.76 0.58
N ILE A 30 3.71 -5.96 0.11
CA ILE A 30 3.91 -5.10 -1.06
C ILE A 30 4.91 -3.99 -0.76
N LEU A 31 4.84 -3.39 0.43
CA LEU A 31 5.77 -2.32 0.81
C LEU A 31 7.21 -2.83 0.95
N GLU A 32 7.41 -4.02 1.54
CA GLU A 32 8.73 -4.66 1.63
C GLU A 32 9.30 -4.99 0.25
N GLU A 33 8.47 -5.50 -0.67
CA GLU A 33 8.88 -5.75 -2.06
C GLU A 33 9.31 -4.46 -2.78
N LEU A 34 8.59 -3.35 -2.57
CA LEU A 34 8.95 -2.05 -3.15
C LEU A 34 10.27 -1.51 -2.57
N GLU A 35 10.46 -1.58 -1.25
CA GLU A 35 11.71 -1.19 -0.60
C GLU A 35 12.90 -2.00 -1.13
N SER A 36 12.71 -3.31 -1.26
CA SER A 36 13.69 -4.24 -1.82
C SER A 36 14.02 -3.91 -3.28
N GLN A 37 13.00 -3.77 -4.13
CA GLN A 37 13.16 -3.52 -5.57
C GLN A 37 13.88 -2.21 -5.86
N PHE A 38 13.50 -1.12 -5.17
CA PHE A 38 14.11 0.20 -5.40
C PHE A 38 15.34 0.46 -4.52
N SER A 39 15.64 -0.44 -3.58
CA SER A 39 16.73 -0.28 -2.61
C SER A 39 16.65 1.06 -1.85
N ILE A 40 15.46 1.38 -1.34
CA ILE A 40 15.17 2.59 -0.56
C ILE A 40 14.35 2.25 0.69
N ASP A 41 14.39 3.13 1.69
CA ASP A 41 13.39 3.14 2.76
C ASP A 41 12.21 4.01 2.29
N LEU A 42 10.98 3.48 2.32
CA LEU A 42 9.80 4.22 1.87
C LEU A 42 9.42 5.33 2.88
N PRO A 43 9.12 6.56 2.42
CA PRO A 43 8.65 7.62 3.29
C PRO A 43 7.31 7.27 3.96
N THR A 44 7.12 7.65 5.22
CA THR A 44 5.87 7.40 5.97
C THR A 44 4.63 7.92 5.24
N SER A 45 4.73 9.06 4.54
CA SER A 45 3.63 9.61 3.76
C SER A 45 3.27 8.76 2.54
N PHE A 46 4.25 8.09 1.92
CA PHE A 46 3.98 7.13 0.85
C PHE A 46 3.26 5.89 1.41
N ILE A 47 3.76 5.37 2.54
CA ILE A 47 3.17 4.21 3.22
C ILE A 47 1.72 4.51 3.64
N ASP A 48 1.45 5.69 4.21
CA ASP A 48 0.12 6.13 4.60
C ASP A 48 -0.83 6.26 3.39
N ASP A 49 -0.39 6.90 2.31
CA ASP A 49 -1.16 7.00 1.07
C ASP A 49 -1.49 5.62 0.49
N PHE A 50 -0.50 4.71 0.48
CA PHE A 50 -0.68 3.35 0.00
C PHE A 50 -1.69 2.56 0.84
N ILE A 51 -1.52 2.56 2.17
CA ILE A 51 -2.44 1.85 3.08
C ILE A 51 -3.86 2.39 2.91
N LYS A 52 -4.05 3.70 2.79
CA LYS A 52 -5.39 4.30 2.57
C LYS A 52 -6.02 3.86 1.27
N ALA A 53 -5.28 3.93 0.16
CA ALA A 53 -5.78 3.52 -1.14
C ALA A 53 -6.13 2.02 -1.16
N TYR A 54 -5.22 1.18 -0.64
CA TYR A 54 -5.43 -0.26 -0.53
C TYR A 54 -6.64 -0.59 0.35
N THR A 55 -6.75 0.06 1.51
CA THR A 55 -7.87 -0.12 2.45
C THR A 55 -9.21 0.23 1.81
N SER A 56 -9.28 1.33 1.06
CA SER A 56 -10.51 1.71 0.34
C SER A 56 -10.93 0.59 -0.61
N ILE A 57 -10.01 0.09 -1.42
CA ILE A 57 -10.31 -0.97 -2.39
C ILE A 57 -10.66 -2.27 -1.68
N PHE A 58 -9.92 -2.65 -0.65
CA PHE A 58 -10.13 -3.88 0.13
C PHE A 58 -11.53 -3.98 0.72
N TYR A 59 -12.09 -2.86 1.20
CA TYR A 59 -13.44 -2.84 1.78
C TYR A 59 -14.55 -2.49 0.79
N ASP A 60 -14.24 -1.83 -0.33
CA ASP A 60 -15.23 -1.51 -1.36
C ASP A 60 -15.48 -2.68 -2.33
N LEU A 61 -14.50 -3.59 -2.49
CA LEU A 61 -14.64 -4.74 -3.37
C LEU A 61 -15.56 -5.82 -2.78
N GLU A 62 -16.40 -6.39 -3.64
CA GLU A 62 -17.12 -7.62 -3.29
C GLU A 62 -16.11 -8.76 -3.11
N SER A 63 -16.42 -9.69 -2.20
CA SER A 63 -15.49 -10.75 -1.77
C SER A 63 -15.03 -11.66 -2.91
N GLU A 64 -15.81 -11.78 -3.99
CA GLU A 64 -15.46 -12.56 -5.18
C GLU A 64 -14.33 -11.93 -6.01
N TYR A 65 -14.18 -10.60 -5.98
CA TYR A 65 -13.11 -9.88 -6.69
C TYR A 65 -11.87 -9.63 -5.83
N LEU A 66 -11.99 -9.81 -4.51
CA LEU A 66 -10.88 -9.58 -3.58
C LEU A 66 -9.66 -10.46 -3.88
N TYR A 67 -9.89 -11.71 -4.30
CA TYR A 67 -8.80 -12.61 -4.69
C TYR A 67 -8.04 -12.09 -5.91
N GLU A 68 -8.75 -11.65 -6.95
CA GLU A 68 -8.14 -11.12 -8.17
C GLU A 68 -7.37 -9.84 -7.89
N PHE A 69 -7.94 -8.92 -7.08
CA PHE A 69 -7.26 -7.71 -6.63
C PHE A 69 -5.97 -8.04 -5.87
N ARG A 70 -6.03 -8.91 -4.85
CA ARG A 70 -4.85 -9.31 -4.08
C ARG A 70 -3.80 -9.97 -4.98
N SER A 71 -4.21 -10.82 -5.91
CA SER A 71 -3.32 -11.43 -6.90
C SER A 71 -2.69 -10.37 -7.80
N HIS A 72 -3.42 -9.39 -8.29
CA HIS A 72 -2.88 -8.31 -9.12
C HIS A 72 -1.89 -7.43 -8.36
N MET A 73 -2.17 -7.12 -7.10
CA MET A 73 -1.30 -6.28 -6.27
C MET A 73 -0.02 -7.01 -5.82
N SER A 74 -0.11 -8.32 -5.56
CA SER A 74 1.03 -9.16 -5.13
C SER A 74 1.83 -9.75 -6.29
N SER A 75 1.20 -9.98 -7.43
CA SER A 75 1.92 -10.38 -8.64
C SER A 75 2.62 -9.18 -9.24
N SER A 76 3.69 -9.48 -9.97
CA SER A 76 4.64 -8.63 -10.68
C SER A 76 4.04 -7.68 -11.75
N SER A 77 2.84 -7.16 -11.54
CA SER A 77 2.14 -6.16 -12.35
C SER A 77 2.89 -4.82 -12.37
N TRP A 78 3.66 -4.56 -11.31
CA TRP A 78 4.66 -3.51 -11.22
C TRP A 78 5.84 -3.96 -12.09
N ASP A 79 5.97 -3.45 -13.31
CA ASP A 79 7.06 -3.77 -14.26
C ASP A 79 8.36 -4.20 -13.53
N ILE A 80 8.70 -5.49 -13.64
CA ILE A 80 9.79 -6.17 -12.90
C ILE A 80 11.17 -5.50 -13.11
N ASP A 81 11.28 -4.64 -14.13
CA ASP A 81 12.50 -3.92 -14.51
C ASP A 81 12.52 -2.44 -14.10
N LEU A 82 11.54 -1.96 -13.31
CA LEU A 82 11.56 -0.58 -12.83
C LEU A 82 12.70 -0.37 -11.83
N LYS A 83 13.66 0.47 -12.23
CA LYS A 83 14.78 0.94 -11.39
C LYS A 83 14.53 2.30 -10.74
N ASP A 84 13.47 2.99 -11.16
CA ASP A 84 13.14 4.33 -10.72
C ASP A 84 11.72 4.35 -10.16
N ILE A 85 11.59 4.58 -8.85
CA ILE A 85 10.30 4.60 -8.16
C ILE A 85 9.36 5.66 -8.73
N THR A 86 9.87 6.74 -9.30
CA THR A 86 9.02 7.78 -9.92
C THR A 86 8.26 7.28 -11.14
N ARG A 87 8.63 6.09 -11.66
CA ARG A 87 7.96 5.38 -12.76
C ARG A 87 6.93 4.34 -12.29
N LEU A 88 6.91 3.98 -11.00
CA LEU A 88 5.89 3.12 -10.41
C LEU A 88 4.50 3.67 -10.69
N HIS A 89 3.54 2.78 -10.98
CA HIS A 89 2.18 3.16 -11.30
C HIS A 89 1.21 2.07 -10.87
N PHE A 90 0.29 2.43 -9.98
CA PHE A 90 -0.77 1.57 -9.47
C PHE A 90 -1.96 1.62 -10.41
N ASP A 91 -2.08 0.56 -11.22
CA ASP A 91 -3.21 0.28 -12.09
C ASP A 91 -3.70 -1.13 -11.73
N ILE A 92 -4.97 -1.24 -11.39
CA ILE A 92 -5.60 -2.52 -11.04
C ILE A 92 -6.52 -3.04 -12.15
N GLY A 93 -6.33 -2.52 -13.37
CA GLY A 93 -6.98 -2.97 -14.58
C GLY A 93 -8.44 -2.53 -14.72
N SER A 94 -9.07 -2.96 -15.82
CA SER A 94 -10.42 -2.55 -16.25
C SER A 94 -11.58 -3.10 -15.42
N TYR A 95 -11.31 -3.73 -14.27
CA TYR A 95 -12.36 -4.35 -13.47
C TYR A 95 -13.22 -3.32 -12.72
N TYR A 96 -12.69 -2.12 -12.47
CA TYR A 96 -13.39 -1.00 -11.83
C TYR A 96 -12.81 0.37 -12.26
N ASP A 97 -13.47 1.48 -11.91
CA ASP A 97 -12.93 2.86 -12.02
C ASP A 97 -11.92 3.13 -10.88
N THR A 98 -11.00 2.19 -10.71
CA THR A 98 -10.06 2.13 -9.60
C THR A 98 -8.77 2.88 -9.82
N ASP A 99 -8.61 3.39 -11.04
CA ASP A 99 -7.75 4.52 -11.35
C ASP A 99 -8.01 5.67 -10.37
N ALA A 100 -9.25 5.89 -9.91
CA ALA A 100 -9.56 6.94 -8.96
C ALA A 100 -8.88 6.77 -7.59
N GLN A 101 -8.87 5.57 -7.02
CA GLN A 101 -8.37 5.30 -5.67
C GLN A 101 -6.85 5.48 -5.58
N PHE A 102 -6.12 5.11 -6.64
CA PHE A 102 -4.68 5.34 -6.72
C PHE A 102 -4.30 6.62 -7.47
N SER A 103 -5.25 7.37 -8.07
CA SER A 103 -4.95 8.54 -8.93
C SER A 103 -4.04 9.57 -8.28
N GLU A 104 -4.36 9.99 -7.05
CA GLU A 104 -3.58 11.00 -6.35
C GLU A 104 -2.22 10.46 -5.91
N MET A 105 -2.17 9.19 -5.47
CA MET A 105 -0.90 8.53 -5.15
C MET A 105 0.00 8.42 -6.38
N ASN A 106 -0.54 7.99 -7.52
CA ASN A 106 0.16 7.91 -8.80
C ASN A 106 0.71 9.28 -9.25
N LYS A 107 -0.09 10.34 -9.09
CA LYS A 107 0.34 11.71 -9.35
C LYS A 107 1.46 12.15 -8.40
N ASN A 108 1.37 11.79 -7.12
CA ASN A 108 2.40 12.08 -6.13
C ASN A 108 3.70 11.31 -6.39
N ILE A 109 3.64 10.07 -6.85
CA ILE A 109 4.80 9.26 -7.25
C ILE A 109 5.57 9.93 -8.39
N ARG A 110 4.86 10.39 -9.43
CA ARG A 110 5.46 11.12 -10.55
C ARG A 110 6.13 12.43 -10.10
N ASN A 111 5.66 13.01 -8.99
CA ASN A 111 6.19 14.23 -8.39
C ASN A 111 7.01 13.97 -7.10
N TRP A 112 7.62 12.79 -6.97
CA TRP A 112 8.25 12.27 -5.75
C TRP A 112 9.09 13.30 -4.96
N LYS A 113 9.92 14.08 -5.67
CA LYS A 113 10.81 15.08 -5.05
C LYS A 113 10.07 16.16 -4.26
N ASN A 114 8.85 16.51 -4.68
CA ASN A 114 8.04 17.56 -4.06
C ASN A 114 6.99 17.03 -3.09
N THR A 115 6.76 15.72 -3.08
CA THR A 115 5.75 15.02 -2.27
C THR A 115 6.43 14.15 -1.21
N TYR A 116 6.88 12.96 -1.58
CA TYR A 116 7.36 11.92 -0.67
C TYR A 116 8.79 12.17 -0.18
N ALA A 117 9.70 12.63 -1.03
CA ALA A 117 11.07 12.94 -0.61
C ALA A 117 11.19 14.25 0.19
N LYS A 118 10.15 15.10 0.18
CA LYS A 118 10.15 16.38 0.88
C LYS A 118 10.05 16.22 2.40
N TYR A 119 9.47 15.13 2.86
CA TYR A 119 9.23 14.84 4.29
C TYR A 119 9.78 13.45 4.64
N PRO A 120 11.12 13.30 4.77
CA PRO A 120 11.73 12.02 5.09
C PRO A 120 11.28 11.52 6.48
N ILE A 121 11.36 10.19 6.65
CA ILE A 121 10.88 9.25 7.69
C ILE A 121 10.83 9.74 9.17
N ASN A 122 11.48 10.86 9.53
CA ASN A 122 11.76 11.24 10.92
C ASN A 122 11.16 12.58 11.41
N LEU A 123 10.15 13.17 10.77
CA LEU A 123 9.50 14.36 11.36
C LEU A 123 8.53 14.05 12.51
N LEU A 124 8.18 12.78 12.73
CA LEU A 124 7.38 12.34 13.88
C LEU A 124 8.21 11.97 15.13
N LYS A 125 9.56 11.89 15.03
CA LYS A 125 10.45 11.67 16.19
C LYS A 125 10.60 12.86 17.15
N LYS A 126 9.72 13.86 17.07
CA LYS A 126 9.66 14.97 18.03
C LYS A 126 8.25 15.09 18.60
N LYS A 127 7.98 14.35 19.66
CA LYS A 127 7.22 14.83 20.82
C LYS A 127 7.49 13.95 22.03
#